data_AF-A0A7K2Q788-F1
#
_entry.id   AF-A0A7K2Q788-F1
#
_cell.length_a   1.000
_cell.length_b   1.000
_cell.length_c   1.000
_cell.angle_alpha   90.00
_cell.angle_beta   90.00
_cell.angle_gamma   90.00
#
_symmetry.space_group_name_H-M   'P 1'
#
loop_
_entity.id
_entity.type
_entity.pdbx_description
1 polymer ?
#
loop_
_entity_poly.entity_id
_entity_poly.type
_entity_poly.pdbx_seq_one_letter_code
_entity_poly.pdbx_strand_id
1 'polypeptide(L)'
;MTHTPFPPSVASGAVSSRLQADAPAESFRPVLLDPASVDGRAALKLLLDSPALVEVHDRIEDQLRELVWCLNPGESFSPAGQKRAEDEARSGVLPDEYGTWAWYPWSGRLVRVLPEAEFRLVRTDRNRDKITRQEQQHLLTRRIGVIGLSVGSSAALTCAMEGVGGSFRLADFDRLSLSNLNRLRAGVHELGLEKTVICARRMYELDPYLDISVHRQGVSEESIEEFFAPAEGGEHGLDLLVEECDTPWVKAAAREHARRRRVPVLMDANDRGLLDVERFDLEPDRPLFHGRAGAVTADDVRAMDSAEQMRLLLQIVDQDRLSPAMTDALTRIGTSLSSWPQLASGVMLGGALVTDTARRILLGHLVPSGRSYIDLEALIPATKAHAR
;
A
#
# COMPACT_ATOMS: atom_id res chain seq x y z
N MET A 1 17.56 -16.20 -20.98
CA MET A 1 17.33 -14.77 -21.25
C MET A 1 16.07 -14.68 -22.09
N THR A 2 14.93 -14.59 -21.44
CA THR A 2 13.61 -14.44 -22.07
C THR A 2 13.07 -13.09 -21.63
N HIS A 3 13.09 -12.14 -22.57
CA HIS A 3 12.49 -10.82 -22.40
C HIS A 3 10.98 -10.98 -22.27
N THR A 4 10.42 -10.64 -21.12
CA THR A 4 8.98 -10.40 -20.96
C THR A 4 8.66 -9.05 -21.61
N PRO A 5 7.65 -8.95 -22.50
CA PRO A 5 7.35 -7.69 -23.17
C PRO A 5 6.63 -6.72 -22.22
N PHE A 6 6.98 -5.44 -22.34
CA PHE A 6 6.29 -4.31 -21.70
C PHE A 6 4.79 -4.29 -22.05
N PRO A 7 3.92 -3.73 -21.17
CA PRO A 7 2.56 -3.43 -21.56
C PRO A 7 2.54 -2.43 -22.73
N PRO A 8 1.55 -2.51 -23.64
CA PRO A 8 1.53 -1.73 -24.86
C PRO A 8 1.40 -0.24 -24.58
N SER A 9 2.09 0.58 -25.39
CA SER A 9 1.92 2.04 -25.37
C SER A 9 0.46 2.38 -25.70
N VAL A 10 -0.13 3.23 -24.87
CA VAL A 10 -1.52 3.68 -25.01
C VAL A 10 -1.64 4.52 -26.29
N ALA A 11 -2.52 4.12 -27.21
CA ALA A 11 -2.75 4.82 -28.49
C ALA A 11 -3.17 6.29 -28.30
N SER A 12 -2.81 7.16 -29.24
CA SER A 12 -2.95 8.63 -29.18
C SER A 12 -4.34 9.16 -28.76
N GLY A 13 -5.43 8.46 -29.09
CA GLY A 13 -6.79 8.81 -28.68
C GLY A 13 -7.09 8.59 -27.19
N ALA A 14 -6.39 7.66 -26.54
CA ALA A 14 -6.61 7.30 -25.13
C ALA A 14 -5.77 8.15 -24.15
N VAL A 15 -4.69 8.80 -24.61
CA VAL A 15 -3.93 9.76 -23.81
C VAL A 15 -4.65 11.11 -23.74
N SER A 16 -5.20 11.59 -24.87
CA SER A 16 -6.00 12.82 -24.90
C SER A 16 -7.31 12.69 -24.10
N SER A 17 -7.93 11.51 -24.07
CA SER A 17 -9.09 11.27 -23.22
C SER A 17 -8.70 11.22 -21.74
N ARG A 18 -7.62 10.54 -21.34
CA ARG A 18 -7.18 10.48 -19.92
C ARG A 18 -6.70 11.81 -19.35
N LEU A 19 -6.21 12.73 -20.17
CA LEU A 19 -5.89 14.10 -19.75
C LEU A 19 -7.16 14.93 -19.43
N GLN A 20 -8.35 14.49 -19.86
CA GLN A 20 -9.63 15.20 -19.71
C GLN A 20 -10.75 14.41 -19.00
N ALA A 21 -10.64 13.07 -18.87
CA ALA A 21 -11.79 12.20 -18.67
C ALA A 21 -12.24 11.98 -17.21
N ASP A 22 -11.36 12.14 -16.22
CA ASP A 22 -11.74 11.95 -14.83
C ASP A 22 -11.85 13.31 -14.12
N ALA A 23 -12.98 13.56 -13.46
CA ALA A 23 -13.06 14.66 -12.51
C ALA A 23 -11.89 14.53 -11.50
N PRO A 24 -11.24 15.62 -11.08
CA PRO A 24 -10.10 15.57 -10.14
C PRO A 24 -10.40 14.81 -8.84
N ALA A 25 -11.67 14.66 -8.49
CA ALA A 25 -12.13 13.90 -7.33
C ALA A 25 -12.09 12.36 -7.54
N GLU A 26 -12.18 11.86 -8.77
CA GLU A 26 -12.25 10.42 -9.06
C GLU A 26 -10.93 9.83 -9.58
N SER A 27 -10.05 10.67 -10.12
CA SER A 27 -8.74 10.22 -10.61
C SER A 27 -7.80 9.83 -9.48
N PHE A 28 -7.13 8.69 -9.59
CA PHE A 28 -6.13 8.23 -8.62
C PHE A 28 -4.85 7.72 -9.26
N ARG A 29 -4.79 7.60 -10.59
CA ARG A 29 -3.63 7.10 -11.33
C ARG A 29 -2.87 8.27 -11.95
N PRO A 30 -1.54 8.33 -11.81
CA PRO A 30 -0.75 9.28 -12.57
C PRO A 30 -0.77 8.92 -14.06
N VAL A 31 -0.55 9.91 -14.91
CA VAL A 31 -0.26 9.67 -16.33
C VAL A 31 1.24 9.80 -16.51
N LEU A 32 1.88 8.70 -16.94
CA LEU A 32 3.31 8.67 -17.22
C LEU A 32 3.55 8.99 -18.69
N LEU A 33 4.38 9.99 -18.97
CA LEU A 33 4.70 10.46 -20.30
C LEU A 33 6.20 10.27 -20.54
N ASP A 34 6.54 9.56 -21.62
CA ASP A 34 7.91 9.40 -22.09
C ASP A 34 8.27 10.51 -23.09
N PRO A 35 9.13 11.48 -22.72
CA PRO A 35 9.54 12.57 -23.60
C PRO A 35 10.44 12.12 -24.76
N ALA A 36 10.95 10.89 -24.79
CA ALA A 36 11.63 10.32 -25.95
C ALA A 36 10.64 9.77 -27.00
N SER A 37 9.39 9.51 -26.63
CA SER A 37 8.34 9.03 -27.53
C SER A 37 7.60 10.18 -28.25
N VAL A 38 7.15 9.95 -29.49
CA VAL A 38 6.37 10.94 -30.27
C VAL A 38 5.07 11.29 -29.53
N ASP A 39 4.35 10.28 -29.05
CA ASP A 39 3.07 10.47 -28.35
C ASP A 39 3.25 11.16 -26.99
N GLY A 40 4.27 10.78 -26.22
CA GLY A 40 4.58 11.40 -24.93
C GLY A 40 4.98 12.87 -25.08
N ARG A 41 5.79 13.23 -26.10
CA ARG A 41 6.09 14.64 -26.40
C ARG A 41 4.86 15.44 -26.78
N ALA A 42 3.99 14.88 -27.62
CA ALA A 42 2.76 15.56 -28.02
C ALA A 42 1.83 15.79 -26.82
N ALA A 43 1.66 14.78 -25.96
CA ALA A 43 0.87 14.86 -24.74
C ALA A 43 1.45 15.85 -23.72
N LEU A 44 2.78 15.85 -23.54
CA LEU A 44 3.48 16.79 -22.67
C LEU A 44 3.24 18.23 -23.12
N LYS A 45 3.35 18.51 -24.42
CA LYS A 45 3.08 19.84 -24.98
C LYS A 45 1.64 20.30 -24.68
N LEU A 46 0.66 19.42 -24.90
CA LEU A 46 -0.75 19.72 -24.59
C LEU A 46 -0.97 19.98 -23.10
N LEU A 47 -0.29 19.23 -22.23
CA LEU A 47 -0.40 19.40 -20.78
C LEU A 47 0.24 20.70 -20.29
N LEU A 48 1.38 21.10 -20.87
CA LEU A 48 2.06 22.36 -20.53
C LEU A 48 1.21 23.60 -20.85
N ASP A 49 0.35 23.52 -21.87
CA ASP A 49 -0.59 24.58 -22.23
C ASP A 49 -1.95 24.46 -21.48
N SER A 50 -2.13 23.42 -20.64
CA SER A 50 -3.39 23.13 -19.97
C SER A 50 -3.60 23.99 -18.72
N PRO A 51 -4.80 24.58 -18.51
CA PRO A 51 -5.12 25.29 -17.27
C PRO A 51 -5.22 24.36 -16.05
N ALA A 52 -5.27 23.04 -16.25
CA ALA A 52 -5.26 22.06 -15.16
C ALA A 52 -3.86 21.94 -14.52
N LEU A 53 -2.79 22.28 -15.25
CA LEU A 53 -1.43 22.28 -14.74
C LEU A 53 -1.23 23.46 -13.79
N VAL A 54 -0.95 23.15 -12.53
CA VAL A 54 -0.74 24.14 -11.46
C VAL A 54 0.75 24.34 -11.21
N GLU A 55 1.53 23.26 -11.17
CA GLU A 55 2.96 23.30 -10.85
C GLU A 55 3.76 22.27 -11.67
N VAL A 56 4.98 22.67 -12.08
CA VAL A 56 5.97 21.80 -12.71
C VAL A 56 7.17 21.64 -11.77
N HIS A 57 7.57 20.39 -11.53
CA HIS A 57 8.71 20.02 -10.69
C HIS A 57 9.71 19.23 -11.55
N ASP A 58 10.68 19.92 -12.15
CA ASP A 58 11.80 19.28 -12.85
C ASP A 58 13.07 19.36 -12.00
N ARG A 59 13.44 18.23 -11.39
CA ARG A 59 14.69 18.05 -10.65
C ARG A 59 15.45 16.84 -11.18
N ILE A 60 15.35 16.56 -12.49
CA ILE A 60 15.97 15.37 -13.08
C ILE A 60 17.49 15.37 -12.94
N GLU A 61 18.14 16.54 -13.00
CA GLU A 61 19.58 16.68 -12.84
C GLU A 61 20.06 16.26 -11.44
N ASP A 62 19.30 16.59 -10.39
CA ASP A 62 19.64 16.15 -9.03
C ASP A 62 19.50 14.63 -8.89
N GLN A 63 18.45 14.06 -9.48
CA GLN A 63 18.23 12.62 -9.44
C GLN A 63 19.30 11.85 -10.23
N LEU A 64 19.71 12.38 -11.39
CA LEU A 64 20.77 11.82 -12.21
C LEU A 64 22.13 11.85 -11.48
N ARG A 65 22.39 12.92 -10.72
CA ARG A 65 23.55 13.00 -9.84
C ARG A 65 23.52 11.89 -8.77
N GLU A 66 22.37 11.68 -8.13
CA GLU A 66 22.21 10.59 -7.17
C GLU A 66 22.36 9.21 -7.82
N LEU A 67 21.86 9.02 -9.05
CA LEU A 67 22.07 7.78 -9.82
C LEU A 67 23.55 7.50 -10.05
N VAL A 68 24.32 8.49 -10.51
CA VAL A 68 25.77 8.36 -10.69
C VAL A 68 26.47 7.95 -9.41
N TRP A 69 26.10 8.55 -8.26
CA TRP A 69 26.68 8.17 -6.96
C TRP A 69 26.28 6.76 -6.54
N CYS A 70 25.04 6.34 -6.79
CA CYS A 70 24.58 4.98 -6.50
C CYS A 70 25.35 3.93 -7.31
N LEU A 71 25.65 4.24 -8.59
CA LEU A 71 26.39 3.37 -9.51
C LEU A 71 27.90 3.33 -9.24
N ASN A 72 28.46 4.41 -8.68
CA ASN A 72 29.91 4.57 -8.46
C ASN A 72 30.22 4.90 -6.98
N PRO A 73 29.85 4.02 -6.03
CA PRO A 73 30.04 4.30 -4.61
C PRO A 73 31.54 4.40 -4.27
N GLY A 74 31.93 5.51 -3.64
CA GLY A 74 33.30 5.78 -3.24
C GLY A 74 34.13 6.56 -4.26
N GLU A 75 33.60 6.82 -5.45
CA GLU A 75 34.23 7.75 -6.38
C GLU A 75 33.98 9.19 -5.96
N SER A 76 35.00 10.03 -6.13
CA SER A 76 34.90 11.48 -5.95
C SER A 76 35.05 12.14 -7.31
N PHE A 77 33.99 12.80 -7.76
CA PHE A 77 33.98 13.48 -9.05
C PHE A 77 34.37 14.95 -8.89
N SER A 78 35.28 15.43 -9.74
CA SER A 78 35.37 16.86 -10.02
C SER A 78 34.08 17.32 -10.73
N PRO A 79 33.72 18.62 -10.75
CA PRO A 79 32.52 19.09 -11.45
C PRO A 79 32.45 18.66 -12.92
N ALA A 80 33.57 18.66 -13.63
CA ALA A 80 33.64 18.18 -15.02
C ALA A 80 33.54 16.65 -15.11
N GLY A 81 34.09 15.92 -14.14
CA GLY A 81 33.94 14.46 -14.03
C GLY A 81 32.49 14.05 -13.80
N GLN A 82 31.80 14.74 -12.89
CA GLN A 82 30.40 14.51 -12.55
C GLN A 82 29.52 14.68 -13.78
N LYS A 83 29.69 15.78 -14.51
CA LYS A 83 28.93 16.04 -15.74
C LYS A 83 29.11 14.94 -16.79
N ARG A 84 30.35 14.45 -16.98
CA ARG A 84 30.60 13.35 -17.92
C ARG A 84 29.92 12.06 -17.49
N ALA A 85 29.99 11.71 -16.20
CA ALA A 85 29.31 10.53 -15.66
C ALA A 85 27.78 10.63 -15.79
N GLU A 86 27.21 11.82 -15.58
CA GLU A 86 25.78 12.09 -15.82
C GLU A 86 25.42 11.93 -17.31
N ASP A 87 26.23 12.47 -18.22
CA ASP A 87 26.04 12.31 -19.67
C ASP A 87 26.12 10.84 -20.10
N GLU A 88 27.03 10.06 -19.52
CA GLU A 88 27.19 8.62 -19.73
C GLU A 88 25.99 7.83 -19.18
N ALA A 89 25.51 8.17 -17.98
CA ALA A 89 24.35 7.52 -17.36
C ALA A 89 23.07 7.68 -18.19
N ARG A 90 22.91 8.81 -18.90
CA ARG A 90 21.78 8.99 -19.85
C ARG A 90 21.88 8.13 -21.12
N SER A 91 22.99 7.41 -21.33
CA SER A 91 23.18 6.50 -22.47
C SER A 91 22.92 7.15 -23.85
N GLY A 92 23.29 8.43 -24.00
CA GLY A 92 23.13 9.19 -25.25
C GLY A 92 21.75 9.82 -25.47
N VAL A 93 20.80 9.65 -24.54
CA VAL A 93 19.51 10.35 -24.57
C VAL A 93 19.74 11.84 -24.30
N LEU A 94 19.07 12.70 -25.09
CA LEU A 94 19.17 14.15 -24.92
C LEU A 94 18.63 14.58 -23.55
N PRO A 95 19.19 15.63 -22.92
CA PRO A 95 18.74 16.12 -21.62
C PRO A 95 17.22 16.35 -21.54
N ASP A 96 16.62 16.92 -22.59
CA ASP A 96 15.18 17.22 -22.65
C ASP A 96 14.29 15.99 -22.92
N GLU A 97 14.90 14.87 -23.31
CA GLU A 97 14.21 13.61 -23.63
C GLU A 97 14.43 12.52 -22.57
N TYR A 98 15.26 12.78 -21.55
CA TYR A 98 15.61 11.78 -20.53
C TYR A 98 14.65 11.78 -19.32
N GLY A 99 14.33 10.60 -18.80
CA GLY A 99 13.41 10.45 -17.66
C GLY A 99 11.95 10.26 -18.07
N THR A 100 11.06 10.33 -17.09
CA THR A 100 9.62 10.17 -17.26
C THR A 100 8.90 11.32 -16.58
N TRP A 101 7.91 11.90 -17.27
CA TRP A 101 7.03 12.89 -16.68
C TRP A 101 5.82 12.23 -16.05
N ALA A 102 5.69 12.32 -14.73
CA ALA A 102 4.52 11.87 -13.99
C ALA A 102 3.56 13.06 -13.78
N TRP A 103 2.41 13.00 -14.46
CA TRP A 103 1.30 13.93 -14.26
C TRP A 103 0.37 13.40 -13.16
N TYR A 104 0.10 14.22 -12.15
CA TYR A 104 -0.81 13.94 -11.05
C TYR A 104 -2.06 14.83 -11.18
N PRO A 105 -3.14 14.34 -11.83
CA PRO A 105 -4.33 15.14 -12.13
C PRO A 105 -4.99 15.74 -10.89
N TRP A 106 -4.94 15.03 -9.76
CA TRP A 106 -5.59 15.45 -8.52
C TRP A 106 -4.92 16.62 -7.82
N SER A 107 -3.61 16.81 -8.00
CA SER A 107 -2.86 17.92 -7.41
C SER A 107 -2.49 18.99 -8.43
N GLY A 108 -2.76 18.75 -9.72
CA GLY A 108 -2.31 19.63 -10.80
C GLY A 108 -0.79 19.68 -10.95
N ARG A 109 -0.06 18.64 -10.53
CA ARG A 109 1.41 18.64 -10.50
C ARG A 109 1.99 17.76 -11.60
N LEU A 110 2.97 18.29 -12.31
CA LEU A 110 3.76 17.55 -13.28
C LEU A 110 5.19 17.41 -12.76
N VAL A 111 5.68 16.18 -12.55
CA VAL A 111 6.97 15.92 -11.92
C VAL A 111 7.84 15.07 -12.85
N ARG A 112 9.07 15.51 -13.14
CA ARG A 112 10.03 14.70 -13.91
C ARG A 112 10.83 13.81 -12.98
N VAL A 113 10.80 12.51 -13.23
CA VAL A 113 11.52 11.50 -12.46
C VAL A 113 12.44 10.67 -13.35
N LEU A 114 13.43 9.99 -12.76
CA LEU A 114 14.24 8.99 -13.47
C LEU A 114 13.35 7.92 -14.10
N PRO A 115 13.78 7.27 -15.21
CA PRO A 115 13.15 6.06 -15.73
C PRO A 115 12.98 5.00 -14.64
N GLU A 116 11.93 4.17 -14.74
CA GLU A 116 11.46 3.25 -13.69
C GLU A 116 12.57 2.48 -12.97
N ALA A 117 13.45 1.81 -13.72
CA ALA A 117 14.51 0.99 -13.14
C ALA A 117 15.51 1.83 -12.33
N GLU A 118 15.86 3.01 -12.83
CA GLU A 118 16.81 3.93 -12.21
C GLU A 118 16.18 4.66 -11.01
N PHE A 119 14.91 5.07 -11.12
CA PHE A 119 14.14 5.62 -10.01
C PHE A 119 14.11 4.65 -8.83
N ARG A 120 13.76 3.37 -9.08
CA ARG A 120 13.71 2.34 -8.05
C ARG A 120 15.09 2.02 -7.48
N LEU A 121 16.13 2.02 -8.33
CA LEU A 121 17.53 1.81 -7.92
C LEU A 121 17.97 2.88 -6.90
N VAL A 122 17.78 4.16 -7.23
CA VAL A 122 18.18 5.30 -6.39
C VAL A 122 17.37 5.31 -5.10
N ARG A 123 16.04 5.21 -5.18
CA ARG A 123 15.13 5.26 -4.04
C ARG A 123 15.47 4.24 -2.95
N THR A 124 15.97 3.08 -3.35
CA THR A 124 16.22 1.94 -2.44
C THR A 124 17.71 1.68 -2.17
N ASP A 125 18.61 2.54 -2.66
CA ASP A 125 20.06 2.32 -2.55
C ASP A 125 20.55 2.23 -1.10
N ARG A 126 20.10 3.15 -0.26
CA ARG A 126 20.49 3.19 1.16
C ARG A 126 19.94 2.03 1.99
N ASN A 127 19.02 1.25 1.43
CA ASN A 127 18.45 0.06 2.06
C ASN A 127 19.05 -1.25 1.52
N ARG A 128 19.95 -1.20 0.53
CA ARG A 128 20.38 -2.38 -0.24
C ARG A 128 21.12 -3.45 0.55
N ASP A 129 21.64 -3.15 1.74
CA ASP A 129 22.29 -4.15 2.61
C ASP A 129 21.32 -4.72 3.66
N LYS A 130 20.13 -4.14 3.81
CA LYS A 130 19.02 -4.68 4.62
C LYS A 130 18.03 -5.48 3.78
N ILE A 131 17.87 -5.07 2.52
CA ILE A 131 17.08 -5.74 1.48
C ILE A 131 17.95 -5.69 0.23
N THR A 132 18.59 -6.81 -0.11
CA THR A 132 19.51 -6.91 -1.24
C THR A 132 18.85 -6.51 -2.56
N ARG A 133 19.64 -6.11 -3.56
CA ARG A 133 19.10 -5.76 -4.89
C ARG A 133 18.26 -6.88 -5.50
N GLN A 134 18.68 -8.13 -5.29
CA GLN A 134 17.93 -9.30 -5.73
C GLN A 134 16.59 -9.43 -4.98
N GLU A 135 16.60 -9.27 -3.66
CA GLU A 135 15.39 -9.27 -2.83
C GLU A 135 14.44 -8.13 -3.19
N GLN A 136 14.95 -6.92 -3.45
CA GLN A 136 14.16 -5.77 -3.91
C GLN A 136 13.46 -6.08 -5.24
N GLN A 137 14.19 -6.59 -6.23
CA GLN A 137 13.61 -6.99 -7.51
C GLN A 137 12.54 -8.07 -7.34
N HIS A 138 12.82 -9.08 -6.51
CA HIS A 138 11.87 -10.14 -6.21
C HIS A 138 10.60 -9.62 -5.51
N LEU A 139 10.74 -8.73 -4.52
CA LEU A 139 9.61 -8.13 -3.81
C LEU A 139 8.74 -7.27 -4.73
N LEU A 140 9.32 -6.55 -5.68
CA LEU A 140 8.58 -5.75 -6.66
C LEU A 140 7.72 -6.60 -7.62
N THR A 141 8.02 -7.90 -7.77
CA THR A 141 7.14 -8.81 -8.54
C THR A 141 5.88 -9.24 -7.79
N ARG A 142 5.80 -8.94 -6.48
CA ARG A 142 4.73 -9.42 -5.60
C ARG A 142 3.49 -8.55 -5.68
N ARG A 143 2.33 -9.20 -5.58
CA ARG A 143 1.01 -8.57 -5.48
C ARG A 143 0.46 -8.69 -4.06
N ILE A 144 0.16 -7.56 -3.44
CA ILE A 144 -0.39 -7.48 -2.08
C ILE A 144 -1.84 -6.99 -2.13
N GLY A 145 -2.75 -7.75 -1.53
CA GLY A 145 -4.12 -7.29 -1.29
C GLY A 145 -4.22 -6.58 0.06
N VAL A 146 -4.95 -5.46 0.12
CA VAL A 146 -5.23 -4.75 1.37
C VAL A 146 -6.73 -4.48 1.45
N ILE A 147 -7.39 -5.09 2.44
CA ILE A 147 -8.83 -4.89 2.70
C ILE A 147 -8.97 -4.08 3.99
N GLY A 148 -9.62 -2.91 3.91
CA GLY A 148 -9.70 -1.95 5.00
C GLY A 148 -8.53 -0.96 4.97
N LEU A 149 -8.81 0.30 4.67
CA LEU A 149 -7.84 1.36 4.41
C LEU A 149 -7.91 2.50 5.42
N SER A 150 -8.59 2.30 6.55
CA SER A 150 -8.30 3.11 7.73
C SER A 150 -6.93 2.72 8.27
N VAL A 151 -6.84 1.61 9.00
CA VAL A 151 -5.59 1.09 9.55
C VAL A 151 -4.69 0.55 8.44
N GLY A 152 -5.22 -0.29 7.55
CA GLY A 152 -4.41 -0.94 6.50
C GLY A 152 -3.74 0.02 5.52
N SER A 153 -4.15 1.29 5.46
CA SER A 153 -3.41 2.31 4.69
C SER A 153 -2.00 2.55 5.22
N SER A 154 -1.75 2.40 6.53
CA SER A 154 -0.40 2.53 7.09
C SER A 154 0.51 1.41 6.57
N ALA A 155 0.03 0.16 6.57
CA ALA A 155 0.74 -0.98 6.00
C ALA A 155 0.99 -0.82 4.50
N ALA A 156 -0.03 -0.43 3.73
CA ALA A 156 0.11 -0.22 2.28
C ALA A 156 1.18 0.84 1.95
N LEU A 157 1.16 1.97 2.66
CA LEU A 157 2.13 3.05 2.48
C LEU A 157 3.53 2.63 2.90
N THR A 158 3.68 1.97 4.05
CA THR A 158 4.99 1.50 4.53
C THR A 158 5.57 0.44 3.59
N CYS A 159 4.76 -0.49 3.08
CA CYS A 159 5.15 -1.42 2.00
C CYS A 159 5.66 -0.68 0.75
N ALA A 160 4.92 0.32 0.26
CA ALA A 160 5.32 1.10 -0.91
C ALA A 160 6.63 1.88 -0.69
N MET A 161 6.85 2.43 0.52
CA MET A 161 8.09 3.12 0.90
C MET A 161 9.30 2.17 0.96
N GLU A 162 9.12 0.95 1.45
CA GLU A 162 10.19 -0.05 1.60
C GLU A 162 10.43 -0.87 0.33
N GLY A 163 9.54 -0.77 -0.68
CA GLY A 163 9.60 -1.55 -1.92
C GLY A 163 9.11 -2.99 -1.76
N VAL A 164 8.21 -3.22 -0.80
CA VAL A 164 7.59 -4.52 -0.52
C VAL A 164 6.30 -4.60 -1.35
N GLY A 165 6.36 -5.30 -2.49
CA GLY A 165 5.28 -5.35 -3.47
C GLY A 165 5.42 -4.27 -4.55
N GLY A 166 5.17 -4.64 -5.80
CA GLY A 166 5.04 -3.71 -6.93
C GLY A 166 3.62 -3.61 -7.47
N SER A 167 2.75 -4.54 -7.08
CA SER A 167 1.33 -4.55 -7.43
C SER A 167 0.46 -4.59 -6.16
N PHE A 168 -0.61 -3.82 -6.13
CA PHE A 168 -1.51 -3.71 -4.97
C PHE A 168 -2.97 -3.78 -5.39
N ARG A 169 -3.80 -4.46 -4.59
CA ARG A 169 -5.26 -4.38 -4.67
C ARG A 169 -5.80 -3.76 -3.40
N LEU A 170 -6.41 -2.59 -3.51
CA LEU A 170 -6.89 -1.82 -2.36
C LEU A 170 -8.41 -1.88 -2.31
N ALA A 171 -8.99 -2.36 -1.21
CA ALA A 171 -10.44 -2.48 -1.04
C ALA A 171 -10.92 -1.76 0.22
N ASP A 172 -11.82 -0.80 0.05
CA ASP A 172 -12.54 -0.12 1.12
C ASP A 172 -13.76 0.59 0.48
N PHE A 173 -14.90 0.56 1.16
CA PHE A 173 -16.14 1.21 0.70
C PHE A 173 -16.34 2.61 1.30
N ASP A 174 -15.57 2.97 2.32
CA ASP A 174 -15.75 4.21 3.04
C ASP A 174 -15.11 5.41 2.34
N ARG A 175 -15.69 6.57 2.67
CA ARG A 175 -15.11 7.89 2.42
C ARG A 175 -14.45 8.42 3.69
N LEU A 176 -13.48 9.32 3.53
CA LEU A 176 -12.82 9.99 4.63
C LEU A 176 -13.81 10.84 5.42
N SER A 177 -13.93 10.54 6.72
CA SER A 177 -14.66 11.37 7.67
C SER A 177 -13.69 12.09 8.62
N LEU A 178 -14.15 13.15 9.27
CA LEU A 178 -13.33 13.96 10.19
C LEU A 178 -12.72 13.12 11.33
N SER A 179 -13.47 12.15 11.85
CA SER A 179 -13.01 11.28 12.93
C SER A 179 -11.90 10.31 12.52
N ASN A 180 -11.63 10.15 11.21
CA ASN A 180 -10.54 9.33 10.71
C ASN A 180 -9.18 10.05 10.74
N LEU A 181 -9.16 11.40 10.77
CA LEU A 181 -7.93 12.19 10.71
C LEU A 181 -7.01 12.01 11.94
N ASN A 182 -7.48 11.35 12.99
CA ASN A 182 -6.66 11.00 14.13
C ASN A 182 -5.67 9.84 13.85
N ARG A 183 -5.84 9.10 12.74
CA ARG A 183 -5.05 7.88 12.47
C ARG A 183 -4.83 7.56 10.99
N LEU A 184 -5.70 8.04 10.11
CA LEU A 184 -5.55 7.92 8.67
C LEU A 184 -4.77 9.15 8.16
N ARG A 185 -3.66 8.91 7.44
CA ARG A 185 -2.74 9.96 6.98
C ARG A 185 -3.33 10.84 5.86
N ALA A 186 -4.34 11.67 6.12
CA ALA A 186 -5.01 12.52 5.13
C ALA A 186 -5.03 14.02 5.49
N GLY A 187 -5.26 14.87 4.48
CA GLY A 187 -5.52 16.29 4.65
C GLY A 187 -7.00 16.60 4.88
N VAL A 188 -7.29 17.69 5.62
CA VAL A 188 -8.67 18.17 5.86
C VAL A 188 -9.41 18.50 4.56
N HIS A 189 -8.69 18.93 3.52
CA HIS A 189 -9.25 19.23 2.20
C HIS A 189 -9.73 17.99 1.42
N GLU A 190 -9.45 16.78 1.93
CA GLU A 190 -9.84 15.51 1.30
C GLU A 190 -11.08 14.88 1.95
N LEU A 191 -11.77 15.58 2.87
CA LEU A 191 -13.00 15.07 3.49
C LEU A 191 -14.04 14.70 2.44
N GLY A 192 -14.65 13.52 2.59
CA GLY A 192 -15.61 12.95 1.63
C GLY A 192 -14.97 12.21 0.46
N LEU A 193 -13.65 12.20 0.31
CA LEU A 193 -12.96 11.41 -0.71
C LEU A 193 -12.86 9.93 -0.29
N GLU A 194 -12.93 9.02 -1.26
CA GLU A 194 -12.83 7.57 -1.01
C GLU A 194 -11.47 7.20 -0.41
N LYS A 195 -11.47 6.34 0.60
CA LYS A 195 -10.22 5.89 1.26
C LYS A 195 -9.30 5.14 0.28
N THR A 196 -9.87 4.43 -0.69
CA THR A 196 -9.14 3.76 -1.79
C THR A 196 -8.38 4.75 -2.67
N VAL A 197 -9.06 5.78 -3.16
CA VAL A 197 -8.46 6.86 -3.96
C VAL A 197 -7.35 7.56 -3.18
N ILE A 198 -7.66 7.91 -1.94
CA ILE A 198 -6.75 8.52 -0.99
C ILE A 198 -5.45 7.70 -0.84
N CYS A 199 -5.56 6.39 -0.57
CA CYS A 199 -4.42 5.53 -0.33
C CYS A 199 -3.60 5.37 -1.61
N ALA A 200 -4.26 5.13 -2.74
CA ALA A 200 -3.60 4.98 -4.03
C ALA A 200 -2.81 6.23 -4.44
N ARG A 201 -3.39 7.44 -4.30
CA ARG A 201 -2.69 8.70 -4.63
C ARG A 201 -1.38 8.84 -3.85
N ARG A 202 -1.42 8.59 -2.54
CA ARG A 202 -0.23 8.68 -1.68
C ARG A 202 0.81 7.62 -2.00
N MET A 203 0.40 6.43 -2.43
CA MET A 203 1.32 5.40 -2.90
C MET A 203 1.96 5.79 -4.24
N TYR A 204 1.17 6.32 -5.19
CA TYR A 204 1.70 6.83 -6.46
C TYR A 204 2.62 8.04 -6.29
N GLU A 205 2.39 8.88 -5.29
CA GLU A 205 3.30 9.99 -4.93
C GLU A 205 4.63 9.49 -4.35
N LEU A 206 4.72 8.23 -3.88
CA LEU A 206 5.95 7.59 -3.41
C LEU A 206 6.66 6.76 -4.51
N ASP A 207 5.90 6.11 -5.38
CA ASP A 207 6.37 5.40 -6.56
C ASP A 207 5.31 5.48 -7.67
N PRO A 208 5.53 6.32 -8.71
CA PRO A 208 4.56 6.49 -9.78
C PRO A 208 4.43 5.25 -10.69
N TYR A 209 5.30 4.26 -10.53
CA TYR A 209 5.36 3.02 -11.33
C TYR A 209 4.68 1.83 -10.65
N LEU A 210 3.97 2.03 -9.54
CA LEU A 210 3.19 0.96 -8.90
C LEU A 210 2.02 0.53 -9.78
N ASP A 211 1.68 -0.77 -9.74
CA ASP A 211 0.46 -1.29 -10.34
C ASP A 211 -0.64 -1.40 -9.26
N ILE A 212 -1.51 -0.41 -9.15
CA ILE A 212 -2.56 -0.40 -8.12
C ILE A 212 -3.95 -0.58 -8.75
N SER A 213 -4.72 -1.58 -8.34
CA SER A 213 -6.17 -1.65 -8.58
C SER A 213 -6.96 -1.28 -7.32
N VAL A 214 -8.14 -0.67 -7.50
CA VAL A 214 -9.01 -0.25 -6.40
C VAL A 214 -10.38 -0.91 -6.50
N HIS A 215 -10.83 -1.50 -5.41
CA HIS A 215 -12.17 -2.05 -5.23
C HIS A 215 -12.95 -1.06 -4.34
N ARG A 216 -13.55 -0.06 -5.00
CA ARG A 216 -14.19 1.10 -4.33
C ARG A 216 -15.42 0.78 -3.51
N GLN A 217 -16.06 -0.37 -3.76
CA GLN A 217 -17.20 -0.86 -2.98
C GLN A 217 -16.76 -1.84 -1.89
N GLY A 218 -15.46 -1.87 -1.57
CA GLY A 218 -14.90 -2.91 -0.72
C GLY A 218 -14.96 -4.28 -1.39
N VAL A 219 -15.05 -5.32 -0.57
CA VAL A 219 -15.21 -6.71 -0.99
C VAL A 219 -16.58 -7.21 -0.57
N SER A 220 -17.28 -7.83 -1.51
CA SER A 220 -18.61 -8.44 -1.37
C SER A 220 -18.59 -9.88 -1.88
N GLU A 221 -19.70 -10.60 -1.76
CA GLU A 221 -19.81 -11.98 -2.26
C GLU A 221 -19.57 -12.06 -3.77
N GLU A 222 -20.05 -11.06 -4.51
CA GLU A 222 -19.93 -10.99 -5.96
C GLU A 222 -18.53 -10.59 -6.41
N SER A 223 -17.76 -9.89 -5.56
CA SER A 223 -16.46 -9.30 -5.93
C SER A 223 -15.25 -9.94 -5.27
N ILE A 224 -15.44 -10.75 -4.22
CA ILE A 224 -14.33 -11.38 -3.50
C ILE A 224 -13.55 -12.36 -4.38
N GLU A 225 -14.23 -13.09 -5.25
CA GLU A 225 -13.55 -14.01 -6.16
C GLU A 225 -12.64 -13.25 -7.13
N GLU A 226 -13.10 -12.13 -7.68
CA GLU A 226 -12.31 -11.22 -8.52
C GLU A 226 -11.13 -10.62 -7.74
N PHE A 227 -11.35 -10.19 -6.50
CA PHE A 227 -10.31 -9.61 -5.64
C PHE A 227 -9.12 -10.56 -5.44
N PHE A 228 -9.33 -11.87 -5.47
CA PHE A 228 -8.27 -12.88 -5.38
C PHE A 228 -7.85 -13.49 -6.72
N ALA A 229 -8.60 -13.27 -7.80
CA ALA A 229 -8.31 -13.83 -9.12
C ALA A 229 -6.97 -13.31 -9.66
N PRO A 230 -6.26 -14.05 -10.52
CA PRO A 230 -5.14 -13.49 -11.28
C PRO A 230 -5.54 -12.21 -12.02
N ALA A 231 -4.58 -11.31 -12.24
CA ALA A 231 -4.81 -10.22 -13.20
C ALA A 231 -5.08 -10.82 -14.59
N GLU A 232 -5.79 -10.08 -15.45
CA GLU A 232 -6.08 -10.53 -16.82
C GLU A 232 -4.78 -10.95 -17.54
N GLY A 233 -4.75 -12.18 -18.06
CA GLY A 233 -3.57 -12.75 -18.73
C GLY A 233 -2.43 -13.19 -17.79
N GLY A 234 -2.60 -13.07 -16.47
CA GLY A 234 -1.66 -13.56 -15.47
C GLY A 234 -2.02 -14.94 -14.93
N GLU A 235 -1.02 -15.64 -14.38
CA GLU A 235 -1.19 -16.98 -13.79
C GLU A 235 -1.36 -16.95 -12.27
N HIS A 236 -1.04 -15.82 -11.62
CA HIS A 236 -0.99 -15.71 -10.15
C HIS A 236 -1.88 -14.58 -9.63
N GLY A 237 -2.62 -14.88 -8.55
CA GLY A 237 -3.51 -13.99 -7.82
C GLY A 237 -2.77 -13.04 -6.87
N LEU A 238 -3.06 -13.13 -5.58
CA LEU A 238 -2.35 -12.41 -4.52
C LEU A 238 -1.20 -13.27 -3.96
N ASP A 239 -0.06 -12.64 -3.65
CA ASP A 239 1.03 -13.29 -2.91
C ASP A 239 0.86 -13.15 -1.39
N LEU A 240 0.16 -12.11 -0.93
CA LEU A 240 -0.10 -11.83 0.48
C LEU A 240 -1.36 -10.97 0.63
N LEU A 241 -2.10 -11.20 1.70
CA LEU A 241 -3.25 -10.39 2.10
C LEU A 241 -2.96 -9.66 3.42
N VAL A 242 -3.26 -8.37 3.47
CA VAL A 242 -3.40 -7.57 4.68
C VAL A 242 -4.89 -7.33 4.89
N GLU A 243 -5.44 -7.84 5.99
CA GLU A 243 -6.87 -7.74 6.31
C GLU A 243 -7.06 -6.89 7.56
N GLU A 244 -7.62 -5.69 7.38
CA GLU A 244 -7.76 -4.65 8.39
C GLU A 244 -9.18 -4.04 8.39
N CYS A 245 -10.19 -4.84 8.02
CA CYS A 245 -11.58 -4.41 8.04
C CYS A 245 -12.24 -4.70 9.39
N ASP A 246 -13.39 -4.07 9.65
CA ASP A 246 -14.20 -4.28 10.85
C ASP A 246 -15.42 -5.16 10.59
N THR A 247 -15.69 -5.50 9.32
CA THR A 247 -16.86 -6.26 8.91
C THR A 247 -16.62 -7.77 9.11
N PRO A 248 -17.31 -8.46 10.03
CA PRO A 248 -16.99 -9.85 10.38
C PRO A 248 -17.13 -10.83 9.20
N TRP A 249 -18.13 -10.61 8.32
CA TRP A 249 -18.29 -11.42 7.11
C TRP A 249 -17.06 -11.33 6.20
N VAL A 250 -16.55 -10.12 5.95
CA VAL A 250 -15.36 -9.91 5.12
C VAL A 250 -14.15 -10.59 5.75
N LYS A 251 -13.97 -10.50 7.08
CA LYS A 251 -12.88 -11.19 7.80
C LYS A 251 -12.88 -12.70 7.56
N ALA A 252 -14.05 -13.33 7.64
CA ALA A 252 -14.21 -14.77 7.44
C ALA A 252 -14.03 -15.12 5.95
N ALA A 253 -14.75 -14.45 5.06
CA ALA A 253 -14.75 -14.72 3.63
C ALA A 253 -13.34 -14.53 3.03
N ALA A 254 -12.64 -13.46 3.38
CA ALA A 254 -11.28 -13.20 2.89
C ALA A 254 -10.30 -14.31 3.30
N ARG A 255 -10.41 -14.83 4.53
CA ARG A 255 -9.56 -15.93 5.00
C ARG A 255 -9.92 -17.27 4.35
N GLU A 256 -11.21 -17.53 4.10
CA GLU A 256 -11.61 -18.71 3.33
C GLU A 256 -11.03 -18.69 1.91
N HIS A 257 -11.09 -17.53 1.24
CA HIS A 257 -10.54 -17.36 -0.10
C HIS A 257 -9.01 -17.43 -0.10
N ALA A 258 -8.36 -16.79 0.86
CA ALA A 258 -6.92 -16.87 1.06
C ALA A 258 -6.47 -18.31 1.31
N ARG A 259 -7.19 -19.05 2.17
CA ARG A 259 -6.90 -20.46 2.46
C ARG A 259 -7.02 -21.35 1.25
N ARG A 260 -8.11 -21.25 0.49
CA ARG A 260 -8.29 -22.02 -0.76
C ARG A 260 -7.18 -21.77 -1.78
N ARG A 261 -6.64 -20.55 -1.78
CA ARG A 261 -5.60 -20.09 -2.71
C ARG A 261 -4.19 -20.14 -2.16
N ARG A 262 -4.01 -20.62 -0.91
CA ARG A 262 -2.71 -20.68 -0.24
C ARG A 262 -2.02 -19.31 -0.17
N VAL A 263 -2.79 -18.29 0.19
CA VAL A 263 -2.31 -16.91 0.38
C VAL A 263 -2.14 -16.66 1.87
N PRO A 264 -0.95 -16.24 2.35
CA PRO A 264 -0.77 -15.84 3.73
C PRO A 264 -1.56 -14.57 4.05
N VAL A 265 -2.11 -14.48 5.26
CA VAL A 265 -2.87 -13.33 5.76
C VAL A 265 -2.16 -12.72 6.97
N LEU A 266 -2.07 -11.39 6.97
CA LEU A 266 -1.62 -10.57 8.09
C LEU A 266 -2.76 -9.66 8.54
N MET A 267 -2.88 -9.47 9.86
CA MET A 267 -3.80 -8.51 10.47
C MET A 267 -3.16 -7.89 11.72
N ASP A 268 -3.29 -6.58 11.87
CA ASP A 268 -2.94 -5.80 13.05
C ASP A 268 -4.19 -5.26 13.75
N ALA A 269 -4.47 -5.73 14.97
CA ALA A 269 -5.65 -5.25 15.70
C ALA A 269 -5.44 -3.89 16.39
N ASN A 270 -4.27 -3.25 16.21
CA ASN A 270 -3.74 -2.04 16.86
C ASN A 270 -3.60 -2.08 18.39
N ASP A 271 -4.61 -2.57 19.11
CA ASP A 271 -4.60 -2.61 20.58
C ASP A 271 -3.49 -3.56 21.05
N ARG A 272 -2.63 -3.05 21.94
CA ARG A 272 -1.42 -3.73 22.44
C ARG A 272 -0.47 -4.28 21.36
N GLY A 273 -0.50 -3.73 20.14
CA GLY A 273 0.37 -4.15 19.04
C GLY A 273 0.19 -5.63 18.68
N LEU A 274 -1.05 -6.13 18.69
CA LEU A 274 -1.39 -7.48 18.25
C LEU A 274 -1.18 -7.64 16.74
N LEU A 275 -0.19 -8.45 16.37
CA LEU A 275 0.00 -8.97 15.02
C LEU A 275 -0.50 -10.43 14.94
N ASP A 276 -1.41 -10.69 14.02
CA ASP A 276 -1.94 -12.01 13.66
C ASP A 276 -1.38 -12.45 12.29
N VAL A 277 -0.84 -13.66 12.24
CA VAL A 277 -0.23 -14.25 11.04
C VAL A 277 -0.88 -15.59 10.74
N GLU A 278 -1.47 -15.73 9.55
CA GLU A 278 -2.03 -17.00 9.05
C GLU A 278 -1.35 -17.41 7.76
N ARG A 279 -0.40 -18.33 7.86
CA ARG A 279 0.37 -18.91 6.75
C ARG A 279 -0.41 -20.01 6.04
N PHE A 280 -1.53 -19.68 5.40
CA PHE A 280 -2.27 -20.69 4.62
C PHE A 280 -1.48 -21.27 3.44
N ASP A 281 -0.39 -20.63 3.05
CA ASP A 281 0.61 -21.14 2.11
C ASP A 281 1.40 -22.34 2.65
N LEU A 282 1.63 -22.39 3.97
CA LEU A 282 2.34 -23.49 4.66
C LEU A 282 1.40 -24.45 5.39
N GLU A 283 0.29 -23.93 5.91
CA GLU A 283 -0.69 -24.63 6.73
C GLU A 283 -2.09 -24.50 6.09
N PRO A 284 -2.35 -25.16 4.94
CA PRO A 284 -3.59 -24.98 4.17
C PRO A 284 -4.84 -25.48 4.90
N ASP A 285 -4.69 -26.40 5.86
CA ASP A 285 -5.79 -26.93 6.68
C ASP A 285 -5.99 -26.15 7.99
N ARG A 286 -5.23 -25.06 8.20
CA ARG A 286 -5.35 -24.25 9.42
C ARG A 286 -6.78 -23.73 9.59
N PRO A 287 -7.37 -23.86 10.79
CA PRO A 287 -8.63 -23.21 11.10
C PRO A 287 -8.49 -21.69 11.05
N LEU A 288 -9.54 -21.00 10.56
CA LEU A 288 -9.55 -19.54 10.48
C LEU A 288 -9.41 -18.93 11.88
N PHE A 289 -8.75 -17.77 11.97
CA PHE A 289 -8.52 -17.06 13.23
C PHE A 289 -7.81 -17.94 14.27
N HIS A 290 -6.98 -18.88 13.78
CA HIS A 290 -6.32 -19.90 14.60
C HIS A 290 -7.28 -20.79 15.41
N GLY A 291 -8.53 -20.96 14.95
CA GLY A 291 -9.56 -21.75 15.60
C GLY A 291 -10.33 -21.03 16.71
N ARG A 292 -10.06 -19.74 16.94
CA ARG A 292 -10.75 -18.94 17.98
C ARG A 292 -12.24 -18.76 17.70
N ALA A 293 -12.62 -18.73 16.43
CA ALA A 293 -14.00 -18.66 15.98
C ALA A 293 -14.67 -20.05 15.84
N GLY A 294 -14.00 -21.13 16.27
CA GLY A 294 -14.47 -22.50 16.01
C GLY A 294 -14.54 -22.81 14.51
N ALA A 295 -15.62 -23.47 14.09
CA ALA A 295 -15.86 -23.87 12.70
C ALA A 295 -16.73 -22.85 11.91
N VAL A 296 -16.85 -21.61 12.40
CA VAL A 296 -17.65 -20.56 11.76
C VAL A 296 -17.16 -20.28 10.34
N THR A 297 -18.09 -20.36 9.39
CA THR A 297 -17.88 -20.02 7.97
C THR A 297 -18.39 -18.61 7.66
N ALA A 298 -18.00 -18.04 6.53
CA ALA A 298 -18.56 -16.78 6.05
C ALA A 298 -20.09 -16.83 5.90
N ASP A 299 -20.64 -17.97 5.51
CA ASP A 299 -22.08 -18.17 5.39
C ASP A 299 -22.78 -18.15 6.76
N ASP A 300 -22.18 -18.76 7.78
CA ASP A 300 -22.67 -18.69 9.16
C ASP A 300 -22.67 -17.24 9.67
N VAL A 301 -21.59 -16.48 9.42
CA VAL A 301 -21.50 -15.07 9.84
C VAL A 301 -22.57 -14.21 9.18
N ARG A 302 -22.97 -14.53 7.94
CA ARG A 302 -24.05 -13.83 7.23
C ARG A 302 -25.40 -14.04 7.92
N ALA A 303 -25.63 -15.22 8.48
CA ALA A 303 -26.87 -15.55 9.18
C ALA A 303 -26.93 -14.98 10.61
N MET A 304 -25.80 -14.51 11.15
CA MET A 304 -25.70 -13.95 12.49
C MET A 304 -26.40 -12.59 12.60
N ASP A 305 -27.02 -12.35 13.76
CA ASP A 305 -27.45 -11.01 14.14
C ASP A 305 -26.25 -10.11 14.52
N SER A 306 -26.51 -8.80 14.69
CA SER A 306 -25.45 -7.84 15.02
C SER A 306 -24.76 -8.12 16.36
N ALA A 307 -25.46 -8.72 17.33
CA ALA A 307 -24.89 -9.04 18.63
C ALA A 307 -23.99 -10.28 18.55
N GLU A 308 -24.37 -11.28 17.75
CA GLU A 308 -23.57 -12.45 17.40
C GLU A 308 -22.30 -12.07 16.65
N GLN A 309 -22.43 -11.21 15.63
CA GLN A 309 -21.30 -10.67 14.88
C GLN A 309 -20.31 -9.90 15.77
N MET A 310 -20.82 -9.10 16.71
CA MET A 310 -19.98 -8.40 17.68
C MET A 310 -19.23 -9.38 18.60
N ARG A 311 -19.90 -10.42 19.12
CA ARG A 311 -19.25 -11.45 19.94
C ARG A 311 -18.15 -12.17 19.17
N LEU A 312 -18.40 -12.50 17.90
CA LEU A 312 -17.40 -13.09 17.03
C LEU A 312 -16.19 -12.16 16.85
N LEU A 313 -16.41 -10.87 16.59
CA LEU A 313 -15.33 -9.91 16.43
C LEU A 313 -14.46 -9.83 17.69
N LEU A 314 -15.07 -9.78 18.88
CA LEU A 314 -14.37 -9.77 20.17
C LEU A 314 -13.55 -11.06 20.41
N GLN A 315 -14.05 -12.22 19.98
CA GLN A 315 -13.30 -13.47 19.99
C GLN A 315 -12.10 -13.42 19.04
N ILE A 316 -12.30 -12.88 17.84
CA ILE A 316 -11.25 -12.73 16.83
C ILE A 316 -10.12 -11.83 17.35
N VAL A 317 -10.42 -10.71 18.02
CA VAL A 317 -9.39 -9.76 18.47
C VAL A 317 -8.78 -10.09 19.84
N ASP A 318 -9.08 -11.26 20.42
CA ASP A 318 -8.61 -11.68 21.74
C ASP A 318 -9.07 -10.76 22.89
N GLN A 319 -10.38 -10.74 23.14
CA GLN A 319 -11.00 -9.90 24.18
C GLN A 319 -10.32 -9.99 25.57
N ASP A 320 -9.74 -11.14 25.93
CA ASP A 320 -9.12 -11.37 27.24
C ASP A 320 -7.78 -10.63 27.39
N ARG A 321 -7.23 -10.11 26.29
CA ARG A 321 -5.96 -9.37 26.26
C ARG A 321 -6.13 -7.89 25.93
N LEU A 322 -7.35 -7.38 25.80
CA LEU A 322 -7.55 -5.97 25.51
C LEU A 322 -6.93 -5.07 26.57
N SER A 323 -6.51 -3.87 26.18
CA SER A 323 -6.08 -2.84 27.11
C SER A 323 -7.22 -2.45 28.06
N PRO A 324 -6.93 -1.97 29.29
CA PRO A 324 -7.97 -1.49 30.19
C PRO A 324 -8.80 -0.36 29.55
N ALA A 325 -8.15 0.50 28.75
CA ALA A 325 -8.81 1.58 28.04
C ALA A 325 -9.78 1.06 26.96
N MET A 326 -9.38 0.06 26.18
CA MET A 326 -10.25 -0.57 25.19
C MET A 326 -11.42 -1.31 25.85
N THR A 327 -11.14 -2.08 26.92
CA THR A 327 -12.16 -2.81 27.69
C THR A 327 -13.23 -1.86 28.24
N ASP A 328 -12.81 -0.75 28.85
CA ASP A 328 -13.73 0.30 29.33
C ASP A 328 -14.52 0.94 28.18
N ALA A 329 -13.85 1.23 27.06
CA ALA A 329 -14.50 1.84 25.90
C ALA A 329 -15.63 0.97 25.33
N LEU A 330 -15.46 -0.36 25.26
CA LEU A 330 -16.50 -1.28 24.77
C LEU A 330 -17.83 -1.14 25.51
N THR A 331 -17.81 -0.82 26.80
CA THR A 331 -19.04 -0.60 27.61
C THR A 331 -19.75 0.73 27.30
N ARG A 332 -19.05 1.66 26.65
CA ARG A 332 -19.47 3.04 26.40
C ARG A 332 -19.80 3.32 24.94
N ILE A 333 -19.51 2.39 24.03
CA ILE A 333 -19.86 2.49 22.60
C ILE A 333 -21.38 2.52 22.44
N GLY A 334 -21.87 3.41 21.59
CA GLY A 334 -23.31 3.63 21.36
C GLY A 334 -24.00 4.46 22.44
N THR A 335 -23.28 4.86 23.51
CA THR A 335 -23.81 5.72 24.58
C THR A 335 -23.04 7.03 24.70
N SER A 336 -21.78 6.95 25.18
CA SER A 336 -20.91 8.12 25.36
C SER A 336 -19.71 8.13 24.39
N LEU A 337 -19.48 7.03 23.70
CA LEU A 337 -18.50 6.89 22.62
C LEU A 337 -19.21 6.44 21.33
N SER A 338 -18.77 6.98 20.18
CA SER A 338 -19.32 6.59 18.89
C SER A 338 -18.71 5.30 18.33
N SER A 339 -17.46 4.99 18.67
CA SER A 339 -16.72 3.82 18.18
C SER A 339 -15.53 3.51 19.09
N TRP A 340 -14.83 2.40 18.84
CA TRP A 340 -13.65 1.98 19.60
C TRP A 340 -12.45 2.92 19.38
N PRO A 341 -11.66 3.20 20.44
CA PRO A 341 -10.53 4.09 20.37
C PRO A 341 -9.36 3.46 19.61
N GLN A 342 -8.73 4.25 18.73
CA GLN A 342 -7.52 3.86 18.02
C GLN A 342 -6.54 5.04 18.03
N LEU A 343 -5.32 4.81 18.51
CA LEU A 343 -4.26 5.82 18.54
C LEU A 343 -3.42 5.78 17.27
N ALA A 344 -3.01 6.95 16.77
CA ALA A 344 -2.11 7.05 15.62
C ALA A 344 -0.83 6.23 15.80
N SER A 345 -0.21 6.29 17.00
CA SER A 345 1.02 5.54 17.30
C SER A 345 0.83 4.03 17.16
N GLY A 346 -0.31 3.50 17.61
CA GLY A 346 -0.66 2.08 17.44
C GLY A 346 -0.84 1.72 15.97
N VAL A 347 -1.57 2.54 15.21
CA VAL A 347 -1.76 2.33 13.76
C VAL A 347 -0.45 2.37 12.97
N MET A 348 0.48 3.26 13.34
CA MET A 348 1.79 3.34 12.70
C MET A 348 2.70 2.17 13.11
N LEU A 349 2.63 1.72 14.37
CA LEU A 349 3.30 0.49 14.79
C LEU A 349 2.78 -0.71 13.98
N GLY A 350 1.45 -0.83 13.84
CA GLY A 350 0.82 -1.85 13.01
C GLY A 350 1.35 -1.90 11.59
N GLY A 351 1.42 -0.73 10.93
CA GLY A 351 2.01 -0.61 9.58
C GLY A 351 3.46 -1.12 9.52
N ALA A 352 4.27 -0.86 10.54
CA ALA A 352 5.63 -1.38 10.63
C ALA A 352 5.67 -2.90 10.85
N LEU A 353 4.84 -3.43 11.76
CA LEU A 353 4.77 -4.87 12.05
C LEU A 353 4.32 -5.69 10.84
N VAL A 354 3.28 -5.21 10.16
CA VAL A 354 2.75 -5.84 8.95
C VAL A 354 3.79 -5.80 7.83
N THR A 355 4.41 -4.65 7.56
CA THR A 355 5.39 -4.53 6.47
C THR A 355 6.61 -5.41 6.68
N ASP A 356 7.19 -5.38 7.89
CA ASP A 356 8.35 -6.21 8.22
C ASP A 356 8.04 -7.71 8.06
N THR A 357 6.85 -8.12 8.53
CA THR A 357 6.41 -9.52 8.45
C THR A 357 6.11 -9.92 7.01
N ALA A 358 5.43 -9.07 6.24
CA ALA A 358 5.15 -9.28 4.83
C ALA A 358 6.44 -9.44 4.03
N ARG A 359 7.42 -8.56 4.23
CA ARG A 359 8.74 -8.63 3.61
C ARG A 359 9.39 -9.99 3.88
N ARG A 360 9.46 -10.42 5.14
CA ARG A 360 10.06 -11.71 5.50
C ARG A 360 9.33 -12.89 4.87
N ILE A 361 8.00 -12.91 4.88
CA ILE A 361 7.19 -13.97 4.26
C ILE A 361 7.45 -14.02 2.74
N LEU A 362 7.40 -12.87 2.07
CA LEU A 362 7.57 -12.77 0.61
C LEU A 362 9.00 -13.10 0.16
N LEU A 363 10.00 -12.92 1.02
CA LEU A 363 11.37 -13.37 0.81
C LEU A 363 11.59 -14.87 1.14
N GLY A 364 10.54 -15.58 1.55
CA GLY A 364 10.60 -17.01 1.86
C GLY A 364 11.18 -17.33 3.24
N HIS A 365 11.29 -16.34 4.14
CA HIS A 365 11.69 -16.61 5.51
C HIS A 365 10.60 -17.38 6.26
N LEU A 366 11.03 -18.23 7.20
CA LEU A 366 10.12 -18.97 8.05
C LEU A 366 9.55 -18.05 9.14
N VAL A 367 8.34 -17.54 8.88
CA VAL A 367 7.47 -16.90 9.87
C VAL A 367 6.31 -17.85 10.12
N PRO A 368 6.17 -18.46 11.32
CA PRO A 368 5.08 -19.39 11.61
C PRO A 368 3.75 -18.63 11.76
N SER A 369 2.62 -19.32 11.55
CA SER A 369 1.33 -18.77 11.95
C SER A 369 1.23 -18.60 13.46
N GLY A 370 0.49 -17.58 13.89
CA GLY A 370 0.25 -17.32 15.30
C GLY A 370 0.05 -15.84 15.58
N ARG A 371 -0.02 -15.53 16.87
CA ARG A 371 -0.16 -14.15 17.36
C ARG A 371 1.06 -13.72 18.14
N SER A 372 1.47 -12.49 17.89
CA SER A 372 2.51 -11.80 18.64
C SER A 372 1.96 -10.47 19.16
N TYR A 373 2.45 -10.03 20.31
CA TYR A 373 2.07 -8.77 20.92
C TYR A 373 3.33 -7.92 21.10
N ILE A 374 3.36 -6.77 20.45
CA ILE A 374 4.38 -5.74 20.67
C ILE A 374 3.74 -4.64 21.51
N ASP A 375 3.50 -4.97 22.77
CA ASP A 375 2.81 -4.09 23.71
C ASP A 375 3.76 -2.98 24.18
N LEU A 376 3.60 -1.79 23.62
CA LEU A 376 4.43 -0.63 23.95
C LEU A 376 4.34 -0.22 25.43
N GLU A 377 3.18 -0.39 26.08
CA GLU A 377 3.02 -0.05 27.50
C GLU A 377 3.77 -1.03 28.40
N ALA A 378 3.78 -2.31 28.02
CA ALA A 378 4.54 -3.34 28.73
C ALA A 378 6.05 -3.20 28.49
N LEU A 379 6.46 -2.88 27.26
CA LEU A 379 7.86 -2.73 26.86
C LEU A 379 8.49 -1.42 27.37
N ILE A 380 7.71 -0.34 27.44
CA ILE A 380 8.13 0.99 27.87
C ILE A 380 7.14 1.49 28.94
N PRO A 381 7.26 0.99 30.19
CA PRO A 381 6.31 1.35 31.24
C PRO A 381 6.42 2.82 31.62
N ALA A 382 5.28 3.49 31.73
CA ALA A 382 5.17 4.85 32.23
C ALA A 382 4.50 4.86 33.61
N THR A 383 5.20 5.35 34.63
CA THR A 383 4.60 5.57 35.96
C THR A 383 3.73 6.82 35.89
N LYS A 384 2.42 6.70 36.04
CA LYS A 384 1.56 7.87 36.22
C LYS A 384 1.99 8.59 37.50
N ALA A 385 2.52 9.81 37.40
CA ALA A 385 2.67 10.66 38.56
C ALA A 385 1.30 10.77 39.23
N HIS A 386 1.20 10.49 40.53
CA HIS A 386 -0.05 10.60 41.25
C HIS A 386 -0.67 11.97 40.96
N ALA A 387 -1.89 11.96 40.43
CA ALA A 387 -2.68 13.18 40.24
C ALA A 387 -2.75 13.88 41.60
N ARG A 388 -2.18 15.07 41.70
CA ARG A 388 -2.33 15.94 42.86
C ARG A 388 -3.68 16.61 42.85
#